data_AF-A0A3D2SMW5-F1
#
_entry.id   AF-A0A3D2SMW5-F1
#
_cell.length_a   1.000
_cell.length_b   1.000
_cell.length_c   1.000
_cell.angle_alpha   90.00
_cell.angle_beta   90.00
_cell.angle_gamma   90.00
#
_symmetry.space_group_name_H-M   'P 1'
#
loop_
_entity.id
_entity.type
_entity.pdbx_description
1 polymer ?
#
loop_
_entity_poly.entity_id
_entity_poly.type
_entity_poly.pdbx_seq_one_letter_code
_entity_poly.pdbx_strand_id
1 'polypeptide(L)'
;ISAELEFYLYPSDAKADEYTFASQCFDMNAPDDYQARLDEIEHIANLQGIQIVSIVSESSAGQYEINIPHSADVLKICDQVMSLKRIVKQVAKRHHLHASFLAKPDLNQAGSGMHFHVSLCNSLLNNYFSSHDLHQPSPTLLKAITGLIELMPASMAILAPNINSYRRFQIGQHVSLEANWNINNRNVAIRLPCSDQQNQRFEYRVAGADCNPYLTVAIILTGLLYGLNHSLEIKKPSHLLKYPDDHIFLPHNQLDALNQFKHHPFIQKTLGKDFCELWHTLKLAEHQCIYNKMTLSEKNWDI
;
A
#
# COMPACT_ATOMS: atom_id res chain seq x y z
N ILE A 1 4.48 -6.90 -12.27
CA ILE A 1 3.97 -6.08 -11.16
C ILE A 1 3.08 -4.98 -11.70
N SER A 2 2.03 -4.62 -10.98
CA SER A 2 1.24 -3.39 -11.18
C SER A 2 0.96 -2.75 -9.83
N ALA A 3 0.49 -1.50 -9.84
CA ALA A 3 0.10 -0.78 -8.66
C ALA A 3 -1.29 -0.13 -8.81
N GLU A 4 -2.01 -0.10 -7.70
CA GLU A 4 -3.23 0.67 -7.47
C GLU A 4 -2.85 1.82 -6.55
N LEU A 5 -2.97 3.06 -6.99
CA LEU A 5 -2.53 4.24 -6.25
C LEU A 5 -3.74 5.10 -5.86
N GLU A 6 -4.06 5.11 -4.57
CA GLU A 6 -5.15 5.92 -4.05
C GLU A 6 -4.68 7.34 -3.65
N PHE A 7 -5.58 8.32 -3.80
CA PHE A 7 -5.35 9.70 -3.39
C PHE A 7 -6.67 10.43 -3.17
N TYR A 8 -6.58 11.58 -2.50
CA TYR A 8 -7.70 12.50 -2.34
C TYR A 8 -7.49 13.77 -3.16
N LEU A 9 -8.59 14.32 -3.68
CA LEU A 9 -8.68 15.68 -4.20
C LEU A 9 -9.67 16.49 -3.36
N TYR A 10 -9.25 17.68 -2.94
CA TYR A 10 -10.10 18.62 -2.21
C TYR A 10 -9.80 20.07 -2.59
N PRO A 11 -10.74 21.01 -2.39
CA PRO A 11 -10.48 22.44 -2.62
C PRO A 11 -9.33 22.95 -1.75
N SER A 12 -8.44 23.79 -2.31
CA SER A 12 -7.26 24.28 -1.57
C SER A 12 -7.60 25.21 -0.40
N ASP A 13 -8.73 25.91 -0.49
CA ASP A 13 -9.19 26.87 0.52
C ASP A 13 -10.09 26.23 1.59
N ALA A 14 -10.39 24.93 1.47
CA ALA A 14 -11.21 24.22 2.44
C ALA A 14 -10.43 24.03 3.74
N LYS A 15 -11.02 24.45 4.87
CA LYS A 15 -10.57 24.00 6.19
C LYS A 15 -10.83 22.49 6.28
N ALA A 16 -9.94 21.76 6.94
CA ALA A 16 -10.02 20.30 7.07
C ALA A 16 -11.35 19.77 7.64
N ASP A 17 -12.18 20.63 8.23
CA ASP A 17 -13.46 20.30 8.88
C ASP A 17 -14.71 20.54 7.99
N GLU A 18 -14.58 21.04 6.75
CA GLU A 18 -15.72 21.39 5.86
C GLU A 18 -16.00 20.36 4.75
N TYR A 19 -15.60 19.09 4.90
CA TYR A 19 -15.85 18.06 3.90
C TYR A 19 -17.21 17.38 4.08
N THR A 20 -18.23 17.84 3.35
CA THR A 20 -19.46 17.08 3.09
C THR A 20 -19.87 17.19 1.62
N PHE A 21 -19.08 16.60 0.73
CA PHE A 21 -19.61 16.14 -0.55
C PHE A 21 -19.98 14.66 -0.37
N ALA A 22 -21.22 14.29 -0.60
CA ALA A 22 -21.63 12.89 -0.55
C ALA A 22 -21.34 12.24 -1.92
N SER A 23 -20.09 11.85 -2.18
CA SER A 23 -19.81 10.92 -3.29
C SER A 23 -19.61 9.51 -2.73
N GLN A 24 -20.11 8.53 -3.47
CA GLN A 24 -20.03 7.11 -3.10
C GLN A 24 -18.96 6.39 -3.93
N CYS A 25 -18.60 5.18 -3.49
CA CYS A 25 -17.71 4.31 -4.27
C CYS A 25 -18.35 4.02 -5.64
N PHE A 26 -17.57 4.16 -6.71
CA PHE A 26 -18.02 4.08 -8.10
C PHE A 26 -19.10 5.11 -8.50
N ASP A 27 -19.17 6.24 -7.81
CA ASP A 27 -20.05 7.35 -8.22
C ASP A 27 -19.69 7.83 -9.63
N MET A 28 -20.68 7.74 -10.53
CA MET A 28 -20.59 8.20 -11.92
C MET A 28 -20.92 9.69 -12.06
N ASN A 29 -21.54 10.30 -11.03
CA ASN A 29 -21.97 11.69 -11.01
C ASN A 29 -21.01 12.56 -10.20
N ALA A 30 -19.72 12.21 -10.18
CA ALA A 30 -18.71 13.12 -9.64
C ALA A 30 -18.92 14.51 -10.28
N PRO A 31 -18.94 15.61 -9.51
CA PRO A 31 -19.21 16.92 -10.06
C PRO A 31 -18.34 17.17 -11.30
N ASP A 32 -18.92 17.67 -12.39
CA ASP A 32 -18.28 17.77 -13.72
C ASP A 32 -16.85 18.33 -13.67
N ASP A 33 -16.57 19.22 -12.72
CA ASP A 33 -15.24 19.80 -12.50
C ASP A 33 -14.17 18.76 -12.14
N TYR A 34 -14.48 17.83 -11.22
CA TYR A 34 -13.55 16.77 -10.81
C TYR A 34 -13.28 15.79 -11.95
N GLN A 35 -14.31 15.36 -12.68
CA GLN A 35 -14.12 14.45 -13.83
C GLN A 35 -13.17 15.06 -14.86
N ALA A 36 -13.37 16.34 -15.21
CA ALA A 36 -12.48 17.04 -16.12
C ALA A 36 -11.02 17.14 -15.61
N ARG A 37 -10.80 17.13 -14.28
CA ARG A 37 -9.45 17.08 -13.71
C ARG A 37 -8.83 15.69 -13.83
N LEU A 38 -9.61 14.63 -13.65
CA LEU A 38 -9.16 13.24 -13.82
C LEU A 38 -8.79 12.96 -15.28
N ASP A 39 -9.62 13.42 -16.23
CA ASP A 39 -9.35 13.30 -17.66
C ASP A 39 -8.04 14.01 -18.04
N GLU A 40 -7.76 15.16 -17.42
CA GLU A 40 -6.52 15.88 -17.65
C GLU A 40 -5.29 15.18 -17.04
N ILE A 41 -5.44 14.55 -15.87
CA ILE A 41 -4.39 13.69 -15.28
C ILE A 41 -4.05 12.56 -16.25
N GLU A 42 -5.06 11.88 -16.79
CA GLU A 42 -4.89 10.81 -17.76
C GLU A 42 -4.22 11.31 -19.04
N HIS A 43 -4.67 12.45 -19.56
CA HIS A 43 -4.08 13.06 -20.76
C HIS A 43 -2.59 13.37 -20.57
N ILE A 44 -2.20 14.00 -19.46
CA ILE A 44 -0.80 14.33 -19.19
C ILE A 44 0.04 13.08 -18.93
N ALA A 45 -0.51 12.07 -18.27
CA ALA A 45 0.14 10.78 -18.08
C ALA A 45 0.43 10.12 -19.44
N ASN A 46 -0.53 10.12 -20.35
CA ASN A 46 -0.38 9.58 -21.70
C ASN A 46 0.70 10.34 -22.50
N LEU A 47 0.76 11.68 -22.40
CA LEU A 47 1.84 12.48 -23.01
C LEU A 47 3.24 12.11 -22.50
N GLN A 48 3.35 11.55 -21.30
CA GLN A 48 4.61 11.06 -20.71
C GLN A 48 4.85 9.57 -20.96
N GLY A 49 4.01 8.91 -21.76
CA GLY A 49 4.09 7.47 -22.02
C GLY A 49 3.70 6.61 -20.81
N ILE A 50 2.91 7.16 -19.89
CA ILE A 50 2.36 6.45 -18.73
C ILE A 50 0.94 6.03 -19.09
N GLN A 51 0.76 4.72 -19.29
CA GLN A 51 -0.56 4.15 -19.51
C GLN A 51 -1.27 3.99 -18.16
N ILE A 52 -2.49 4.54 -18.08
CA ILE A 52 -3.43 4.31 -16.99
C ILE A 52 -4.49 3.34 -17.51
N VAL A 53 -4.86 2.33 -16.72
CA VAL A 53 -5.95 1.39 -17.07
C VAL A 53 -7.29 2.01 -16.74
N SER A 54 -7.40 2.61 -15.56
CA SER A 54 -8.61 3.23 -15.07
C SER A 54 -8.28 4.24 -13.97
N ILE A 55 -9.17 5.22 -13.83
CA ILE A 55 -9.29 6.05 -12.64
C ILE A 55 -10.70 5.83 -12.10
N VAL A 56 -10.83 5.40 -10.84
CA VAL A 56 -12.12 5.07 -10.22
C VAL A 56 -12.35 5.88 -8.95
N SER A 57 -13.60 6.22 -8.66
CA SER A 57 -14.00 6.81 -7.38
C SER A 57 -14.03 5.74 -6.29
N GLU A 58 -13.40 6.06 -5.16
CA GLU A 58 -13.12 5.12 -4.08
C GLU A 58 -14.13 5.24 -2.92
N SER A 59 -13.83 4.54 -1.81
CA SER A 59 -14.72 4.38 -0.66
C SER A 59 -15.16 5.68 0.02
N SER A 60 -14.42 6.77 -0.11
CA SER A 60 -14.73 8.07 0.50
C SER A 60 -14.86 9.19 -0.51
N ALA A 61 -15.53 10.26 -0.09
CA ALA A 61 -15.74 11.40 -0.95
C ALA A 61 -14.44 12.10 -1.36
N GLY A 62 -14.31 12.38 -2.66
CA GLY A 62 -13.07 12.95 -3.21
C GLY A 62 -11.87 12.00 -3.20
N GLN A 63 -12.06 10.72 -2.86
CA GLN A 63 -11.03 9.69 -2.98
C GLN A 63 -11.10 9.04 -4.37
N TYR A 64 -9.94 8.85 -4.97
CA TYR A 64 -9.78 8.22 -6.28
C TYR A 64 -8.64 7.21 -6.27
N GLU A 65 -8.72 6.20 -7.13
CA GLU A 65 -7.66 5.21 -7.37
C GLU A 65 -7.22 5.24 -8.84
N ILE A 66 -5.91 5.30 -9.08
CA ILE A 66 -5.31 5.12 -10.41
C ILE A 66 -4.76 3.68 -10.51
N ASN A 67 -5.21 2.94 -11.51
CA ASN A 67 -4.70 1.60 -11.80
C ASN A 67 -3.66 1.64 -12.92
N ILE A 68 -2.46 1.14 -12.62
CA ILE A 68 -1.34 1.04 -13.59
C ILE A 68 -1.34 -0.38 -14.18
N PRO A 69 -1.11 -0.57 -15.49
CA PRO A 69 -1.10 -1.90 -16.10
C PRO A 69 0.06 -2.76 -15.57
N HIS A 70 -0.12 -4.08 -15.66
CA HIS A 70 0.90 -5.03 -15.25
C HIS A 70 2.10 -5.01 -16.20
N SER A 71 3.32 -4.91 -15.64
CA SER A 71 4.57 -4.86 -16.39
C SER A 71 5.62 -5.80 -15.78
N ALA A 72 6.48 -6.36 -16.64
CA ALA A 72 7.70 -7.06 -16.21
C ALA A 72 8.83 -6.08 -15.83
N ASP A 73 8.76 -4.83 -16.29
CA ASP A 73 9.69 -3.77 -15.95
C ASP A 73 9.30 -3.12 -14.62
N VAL A 74 9.89 -3.63 -13.55
CA VAL A 74 9.59 -3.23 -12.16
C VAL A 74 10.01 -1.79 -11.87
N LEU A 75 11.17 -1.36 -12.39
CA LEU A 75 11.68 -0.02 -12.16
C LEU A 75 10.79 1.01 -12.86
N LYS A 76 10.39 0.73 -14.10
CA LYS A 76 9.44 1.57 -14.84
C LYS A 76 8.12 1.76 -14.09
N ILE A 77 7.59 0.73 -13.45
CA ILE A 77 6.37 0.86 -12.63
C ILE A 77 6.60 1.82 -11.45
N CYS A 78 7.75 1.73 -10.78
CA CYS A 78 8.09 2.65 -9.69
C CYS A 78 8.24 4.11 -10.17
N ASP A 79 8.90 4.32 -11.32
CA ASP A 79 9.01 5.62 -11.99
C ASP A 79 7.63 6.20 -12.35
N GLN A 80 6.75 5.36 -12.89
CA GLN A 80 5.38 5.73 -13.25
C GLN A 80 4.57 6.15 -12.03
N VAL A 81 4.65 5.40 -10.92
CA VAL A 81 4.00 5.79 -9.65
C VAL A 81 4.48 7.16 -9.17
N MET A 82 5.80 7.40 -9.17
CA MET A 82 6.35 8.69 -8.74
C MET A 82 5.93 9.84 -9.66
N SER A 83 5.93 9.60 -10.97
CA SER A 83 5.51 10.56 -11.98
C SER A 83 4.03 10.88 -11.87
N LEU A 84 3.17 9.87 -11.65
CA LEU A 84 1.74 10.05 -11.42
C LEU A 84 1.46 10.88 -10.17
N LYS A 85 2.13 10.60 -9.03
CA LYS A 85 2.01 11.44 -7.82
C LYS A 85 2.31 12.91 -8.12
N ARG A 86 3.32 13.17 -8.96
CA ARG A 86 3.67 14.53 -9.38
C ARG A 86 2.62 15.13 -10.32
N ILE A 87 2.18 14.40 -11.34
CA ILE A 87 1.16 14.84 -12.31
C ILE A 87 -0.12 15.24 -11.56
N VAL A 88 -0.64 14.33 -10.73
CA VAL A 88 -1.85 14.55 -9.92
C VAL A 88 -1.72 15.83 -9.10
N LYS A 89 -0.60 16.02 -8.38
CA LYS A 89 -0.36 17.25 -7.60
C LYS A 89 -0.29 18.52 -8.45
N GLN A 90 0.31 18.46 -9.65
CA GLN A 90 0.40 19.63 -10.52
C GLN A 90 -0.93 19.99 -11.17
N VAL A 91 -1.70 18.99 -11.61
CA VAL A 91 -3.05 19.21 -12.14
C VAL A 91 -3.94 19.79 -11.06
N ALA A 92 -3.97 19.18 -9.87
CA ALA A 92 -4.75 19.69 -8.74
C ALA A 92 -4.39 21.16 -8.45
N LYS A 93 -3.10 21.47 -8.31
CA LYS A 93 -2.63 22.83 -8.00
C LYS A 93 -3.06 23.86 -9.05
N ARG A 94 -3.02 23.52 -10.34
CA ARG A 94 -3.44 24.42 -11.42
C ARG A 94 -4.92 24.79 -11.34
N HIS A 95 -5.73 23.93 -10.75
CA HIS A 95 -7.17 24.09 -10.61
C HIS A 95 -7.60 24.45 -9.20
N HIS A 96 -6.69 25.02 -8.41
CA HIS A 96 -6.96 25.43 -7.03
C HIS A 96 -7.45 24.27 -6.14
N LEU A 97 -7.10 23.03 -6.49
CA LEU A 97 -7.30 21.84 -5.67
C LEU A 97 -5.99 21.42 -4.99
N HIS A 98 -6.12 20.70 -3.91
CA HIS A 98 -5.03 20.01 -3.23
C HIS A 98 -5.18 18.51 -3.42
N ALA A 99 -4.10 17.86 -3.85
CA ALA A 99 -4.02 16.41 -3.92
C ALA A 99 -3.20 15.83 -2.77
N SER A 100 -3.79 14.88 -2.03
CA SER A 100 -3.14 14.22 -0.91
C SER A 100 -2.94 12.74 -1.16
N PHE A 101 -1.72 12.28 -0.87
CA PHE A 101 -1.34 10.87 -0.81
C PHE A 101 -1.01 10.45 0.63
N LEU A 102 -1.49 11.22 1.63
CA LEU A 102 -1.34 10.80 3.02
C LEU A 102 -2.04 9.46 3.20
N ALA A 103 -1.40 8.55 3.93
CA ALA A 103 -2.00 7.28 4.28
C ALA A 103 -3.35 7.45 5.01
N LYS A 104 -3.46 8.47 5.86
CA LYS A 104 -4.70 8.80 6.56
C LYS A 104 -4.93 10.32 6.56
N PRO A 105 -5.54 10.89 5.52
CA PRO A 105 -5.74 12.33 5.41
C PRO A 105 -6.76 12.85 6.43
N ASP A 106 -7.79 12.06 6.72
CA ASP A 106 -8.85 12.35 7.70
C ASP A 106 -9.11 11.10 8.57
N LEU A 107 -9.31 11.30 9.87
CA LEU A 107 -9.65 10.23 10.81
C LEU A 107 -11.00 9.58 10.52
N ASN A 108 -11.96 10.36 10.00
CA ASN A 108 -13.34 9.94 9.75
C ASN A 108 -13.56 9.32 8.36
N GLN A 109 -12.61 9.46 7.44
CA GLN A 109 -12.70 8.93 6.06
C GLN A 109 -11.80 7.71 5.87
N ALA A 110 -11.90 6.99 4.76
CA ALA A 110 -10.98 5.89 4.47
C ALA A 110 -9.51 6.35 4.39
N GLY A 111 -8.58 5.41 4.54
CA GLY A 111 -7.16 5.67 4.29
C GLY A 111 -6.83 5.54 2.81
N SER A 112 -5.71 6.11 2.38
CA SER A 112 -5.17 5.92 1.02
C SER A 112 -4.12 4.81 0.98
N GLY A 113 -4.42 3.74 0.25
CA GLY A 113 -3.54 2.61 -0.03
C GLY A 113 -2.68 2.78 -1.28
N MET A 114 -1.64 1.95 -1.37
CA MET A 114 -0.93 1.67 -2.61
C MET A 114 -0.77 0.17 -2.78
N HIS A 115 -1.77 -0.50 -3.34
CA HIS A 115 -1.75 -1.96 -3.48
C HIS A 115 -0.86 -2.38 -4.64
N PHE A 116 -0.13 -3.49 -4.48
CA PHE A 116 0.70 -4.04 -5.55
C PHE A 116 0.21 -5.42 -5.96
N HIS A 117 -0.05 -5.61 -7.25
CA HIS A 117 -0.31 -6.94 -7.79
C HIS A 117 0.97 -7.50 -8.38
N VAL A 118 1.33 -8.72 -7.98
CA VAL A 118 2.62 -9.32 -8.32
C VAL A 118 2.44 -10.76 -8.81
N SER A 119 2.90 -10.99 -10.04
CA SER A 119 3.17 -12.34 -10.57
C SER A 119 4.68 -12.58 -10.63
N LEU A 120 5.08 -13.84 -10.54
CA LEU A 120 6.46 -14.27 -10.75
C LEU A 120 6.52 -15.05 -12.07
N CYS A 121 7.34 -14.60 -13.01
CA CYS A 121 7.50 -15.27 -14.30
C CYS A 121 8.92 -15.83 -14.48
N ASN A 122 9.04 -16.88 -15.30
CA ASN A 122 10.34 -17.38 -15.75
C ASN A 122 10.90 -16.51 -16.91
N SER A 123 12.08 -16.86 -17.42
CA SER A 123 12.71 -16.16 -18.55
C SER A 123 11.92 -16.24 -19.87
N LEU A 124 11.00 -17.19 -20.00
CA LEU A 124 10.07 -17.33 -21.12
C LEU A 124 8.72 -16.65 -20.87
N LEU A 125 8.61 -15.86 -19.79
CA LEU A 125 7.38 -15.18 -19.34
C LEU A 125 6.23 -16.10 -18.89
N ASN A 126 6.50 -17.39 -18.63
CA ASN A 126 5.52 -18.28 -18.02
C ASN A 126 5.39 -17.98 -16.52
N ASN A 127 4.15 -17.85 -16.05
CA ASN A 127 3.83 -17.53 -14.66
C ASN A 127 4.08 -18.74 -13.73
N TYR A 128 5.05 -18.62 -12.82
CA TYR A 128 5.39 -19.64 -11.81
C TYR A 128 4.33 -19.81 -10.72
N PHE A 129 3.43 -18.84 -10.56
CA PHE A 129 2.31 -18.95 -9.63
C PHE A 129 1.13 -19.72 -10.22
N SER A 130 1.12 -19.95 -11.54
CA SER A 130 0.09 -20.71 -12.25
C SER A 130 -0.20 -22.07 -11.59
N SER A 131 -1.49 -22.33 -11.37
CA SER A 131 -2.06 -23.61 -10.95
C SER A 131 -3.02 -24.12 -12.01
N HIS A 132 -3.05 -25.43 -12.25
CA HIS A 132 -4.04 -26.05 -13.13
C HIS A 132 -5.44 -26.10 -12.48
N ASP A 133 -5.50 -26.17 -11.15
CA ASP A 133 -6.74 -26.02 -10.39
C ASP A 133 -6.87 -24.56 -9.96
N LEU A 134 -7.79 -23.82 -10.60
CA LEU A 134 -8.02 -22.41 -10.28
C LEU A 134 -8.63 -22.18 -8.89
N HIS A 135 -9.15 -23.22 -8.25
CA HIS A 135 -9.66 -23.14 -6.87
C HIS A 135 -8.55 -23.27 -5.82
N GLN A 136 -7.36 -23.73 -6.21
CA GLN A 136 -6.25 -23.97 -5.31
C GLN A 136 -5.01 -23.18 -5.73
N PRO A 137 -4.47 -22.31 -4.84
CA PRO A 137 -3.20 -21.65 -5.09
C PRO A 137 -2.07 -22.66 -5.31
N SER A 138 -1.17 -22.39 -6.25
CA SER A 138 -0.03 -23.27 -6.47
C SER A 138 0.87 -23.36 -5.23
N PRO A 139 1.59 -24.49 -5.02
CA PRO A 139 2.54 -24.60 -3.92
C PRO A 139 3.61 -23.49 -3.92
N THR A 140 4.04 -23.04 -5.11
CA THR A 140 5.00 -21.94 -5.27
C THR A 140 4.42 -20.61 -4.77
N LEU A 141 3.16 -20.32 -5.11
CA LEU A 141 2.47 -19.13 -4.63
C LEU A 141 2.28 -19.17 -3.09
N LEU A 142 1.92 -20.32 -2.53
CA LEU A 142 1.78 -20.48 -1.07
C LEU A 142 3.10 -20.29 -0.32
N LYS A 143 4.22 -20.78 -0.87
CA LYS A 143 5.56 -20.53 -0.30
C LYS A 143 5.92 -19.06 -0.32
N ALA A 144 5.70 -18.39 -1.46
CA ALA A 144 5.89 -16.96 -1.63
C ALA A 144 5.09 -16.14 -0.60
N ILE A 145 3.79 -16.42 -0.47
CA ILE A 145 2.90 -15.76 0.51
C ILE A 145 3.35 -16.01 1.95
N THR A 146 3.80 -17.23 2.25
CA THR A 146 4.29 -17.59 3.58
C THR A 146 5.47 -16.72 3.99
N GLY A 147 6.44 -16.51 3.08
CA GLY A 147 7.57 -15.62 3.34
C GLY A 147 7.16 -14.15 3.47
N LEU A 148 6.21 -13.69 2.65
CA LEU A 148 5.66 -12.34 2.76
C LEU A 148 4.98 -12.11 4.11
N ILE A 149 4.22 -13.08 4.62
CA ILE A 149 3.53 -13.00 5.91
C ILE A 149 4.52 -12.94 7.06
N GLU A 150 5.53 -13.82 7.08
CA GLU A 150 6.52 -13.84 8.16
C GLU A 150 7.36 -12.57 8.22
N LEU A 151 7.70 -11.98 7.06
CA LEU A 151 8.48 -10.74 7.03
C LEU A 151 7.63 -9.47 7.17
N MET A 152 6.31 -9.56 7.08
CA MET A 152 5.44 -8.39 7.05
C MET A 152 5.57 -7.49 8.28
N PRO A 153 5.61 -8.01 9.53
CA PRO A 153 5.76 -7.17 10.72
C PRO A 153 7.04 -6.32 10.67
N ALA A 154 8.17 -6.94 10.33
CA ALA A 154 9.44 -6.24 10.20
C ALA A 154 9.51 -5.34 8.95
N SER A 155 8.64 -5.55 7.96
CA SER A 155 8.54 -4.73 6.75
C SER A 155 7.74 -3.43 6.99
N MET A 156 7.00 -3.33 8.09
CA MET A 156 6.10 -2.19 8.37
C MET A 156 6.80 -0.83 8.38
N ALA A 157 8.07 -0.76 8.77
CA ALA A 157 8.82 0.51 8.72
C ALA A 157 8.96 1.09 7.31
N ILE A 158 8.82 0.27 6.27
CA ILE A 158 8.83 0.66 4.86
C ILE A 158 7.41 0.83 4.31
N LEU A 159 6.47 -0.03 4.75
CA LEU A 159 5.07 -0.09 4.26
C LEU A 159 4.15 0.93 4.94
N ALA A 160 4.58 1.47 6.08
CA ALA A 160 3.94 2.52 6.86
C ALA A 160 5.04 3.46 7.40
N PRO A 161 5.63 4.30 6.54
CA PRO A 161 6.89 4.98 6.86
C PRO A 161 6.72 6.18 7.80
N ASN A 162 5.51 6.70 7.99
CA ASN A 162 5.23 7.92 8.76
C ASN A 162 4.30 7.63 9.95
N ILE A 163 4.31 8.49 10.98
CA ILE A 163 3.34 8.40 12.10
C ILE A 163 1.89 8.38 11.58
N ASN A 164 1.60 9.20 10.56
CA ASN A 164 0.28 9.25 9.92
C ASN A 164 -0.15 7.89 9.36
N SER A 165 0.79 7.08 8.85
CA SER A 165 0.51 5.78 8.25
C SER A 165 -0.14 4.81 9.24
N TYR A 166 0.28 4.83 10.51
CA TYR A 166 -0.25 3.95 11.56
C TYR A 166 -1.70 4.27 11.94
N ARG A 167 -2.21 5.46 11.59
CA ARG A 167 -3.62 5.81 11.78
C ARG A 167 -4.57 5.06 10.84
N ARG A 168 -4.05 4.41 9.79
CA ARG A 168 -4.82 3.44 8.99
C ARG A 168 -5.12 2.18 9.78
N PHE A 169 -4.17 1.70 10.58
CA PHE A 169 -4.19 0.39 11.25
C PHE A 169 -5.04 0.41 12.52
N GLN A 170 -6.32 0.70 12.34
CA GLN A 170 -7.34 0.66 13.38
C GLN A 170 -8.46 -0.29 12.96
N ILE A 171 -9.18 -0.82 13.96
CA ILE A 171 -10.33 -1.69 13.72
C ILE A 171 -11.38 -0.91 12.90
N GLY A 172 -11.89 -1.51 11.82
CA GLY A 172 -12.93 -0.93 10.97
C GLY A 172 -12.45 -0.04 9.82
N GLN A 173 -11.14 0.12 9.60
CA GLN A 173 -10.57 1.04 8.60
C GLN A 173 -10.16 0.39 7.27
N HIS A 174 -10.83 -0.71 6.85
CA HIS A 174 -10.58 -1.45 5.60
C HIS A 174 -9.12 -1.88 5.34
N VAL A 175 -8.26 -1.87 6.37
CA VAL A 175 -6.89 -2.39 6.35
C VAL A 175 -6.77 -3.57 7.31
N SER A 176 -5.91 -4.54 6.98
CA SER A 176 -5.67 -5.68 7.85
C SER A 176 -4.74 -5.30 9.00
N LEU A 177 -5.05 -5.76 10.21
CA LEU A 177 -4.20 -5.64 11.40
C LEU A 177 -3.31 -6.87 11.62
N GLU A 178 -3.50 -7.91 10.81
CA GLU A 178 -2.77 -9.16 10.86
C GLU A 178 -2.11 -9.42 9.50
N ALA A 179 -0.89 -9.93 9.52
CA ALA A 179 -0.25 -10.51 8.35
C ALA A 179 -0.96 -11.83 7.99
N ASN A 180 -1.98 -11.74 7.16
CA ASN A 180 -2.81 -12.86 6.74
C ASN A 180 -3.10 -12.82 5.24
N TRP A 181 -3.68 -13.91 4.74
CA TRP A 181 -4.04 -14.03 3.34
C TRP A 181 -5.32 -14.82 3.13
N ASN A 182 -5.98 -14.60 1.99
CA ASN A 182 -7.11 -15.41 1.55
C ASN A 182 -7.43 -15.18 0.06
N ILE A 183 -8.22 -16.09 -0.51
CA ILE A 183 -8.70 -15.99 -1.89
C ILE A 183 -9.85 -15.00 -1.94
N ASN A 184 -9.75 -14.04 -2.86
CA ASN A 184 -10.75 -13.03 -3.17
C ASN A 184 -11.36 -12.28 -1.95
N ASN A 185 -10.61 -12.15 -0.86
CA ASN A 185 -11.02 -11.38 0.32
C ASN A 185 -10.25 -10.05 0.36
N ARG A 186 -10.95 -8.91 0.41
CA ARG A 186 -10.30 -7.58 0.46
C ARG A 186 -9.89 -7.14 1.88
N ASN A 187 -10.29 -7.87 2.92
CA ASN A 187 -10.00 -7.55 4.32
C ASN A 187 -8.70 -8.18 4.86
N VAL A 188 -7.96 -8.90 4.00
CA VAL A 188 -6.67 -9.51 4.33
C VAL A 188 -5.50 -8.67 3.85
N ALA A 189 -4.32 -8.86 4.46
CA ALA A 189 -3.09 -8.19 4.05
C ALA A 189 -2.61 -8.61 2.65
N ILE A 190 -2.81 -9.89 2.30
CA ILE A 190 -2.50 -10.44 0.98
C ILE A 190 -3.74 -11.11 0.40
N ARG A 191 -4.27 -10.53 -0.67
CA ARG A 191 -5.42 -11.09 -1.40
C ARG A 191 -4.94 -11.89 -2.61
N LEU A 192 -5.61 -12.99 -2.94
CA LEU A 192 -5.44 -13.68 -4.22
C LEU A 192 -6.66 -13.38 -5.11
N PRO A 193 -6.56 -12.45 -6.08
CA PRO A 193 -7.68 -12.11 -6.95
C PRO A 193 -8.10 -13.28 -7.84
N CYS A 194 -9.40 -13.38 -8.13
CA CYS A 194 -9.88 -14.29 -9.17
C CYS A 194 -9.22 -13.93 -10.51
N SER A 195 -8.68 -14.94 -11.18
CA SER A 195 -7.93 -14.78 -12.43
C SER A 195 -7.91 -16.10 -13.19
N ASP A 196 -7.64 -16.02 -14.49
CA ASP A 196 -7.26 -17.20 -15.27
C ASP A 196 -5.86 -17.70 -14.87
N GLN A 197 -5.48 -18.85 -15.43
CA GLN A 197 -4.22 -19.51 -15.14
C GLN A 197 -2.98 -18.62 -15.42
N GLN A 198 -3.02 -17.80 -16.46
CA GLN A 198 -1.87 -16.96 -16.87
C GLN A 198 -1.75 -15.72 -15.98
N ASN A 199 -2.86 -15.25 -15.42
CA ASN A 199 -2.96 -14.01 -14.64
C ASN A 199 -2.95 -14.22 -13.11
N GLN A 200 -2.60 -15.42 -12.65
CA GLN A 200 -2.46 -15.72 -11.22
C GLN A 200 -1.40 -14.84 -10.55
N ARG A 201 -1.78 -14.22 -9.44
CA ARG A 201 -0.98 -13.23 -8.72
C ARG A 201 -1.48 -13.10 -7.30
N PHE A 202 -0.66 -12.47 -6.47
CA PHE A 202 -1.14 -11.93 -5.20
C PHE A 202 -1.24 -10.42 -5.28
N GLU A 203 -2.12 -9.86 -4.48
CA GLU A 203 -2.35 -8.45 -4.26
C GLU A 203 -1.89 -8.11 -2.83
N TYR A 204 -0.86 -7.28 -2.72
CA TYR A 204 -0.27 -6.84 -1.47
C TYR A 204 -0.89 -5.51 -1.04
N ARG A 205 -1.68 -5.53 0.03
CA ARG A 205 -2.63 -4.44 0.36
C ARG A 205 -2.16 -3.49 1.49
N VAL A 206 -1.02 -3.80 2.11
CA VAL A 206 -0.59 -3.14 3.35
C VAL A 206 -0.04 -1.73 3.12
N ALA A 207 0.69 -1.53 2.02
CA ALA A 207 1.40 -0.27 1.77
C ALA A 207 0.46 0.93 1.69
N GLY A 208 0.88 2.05 2.29
CA GLY A 208 0.19 3.33 2.16
C GLY A 208 0.56 4.09 0.88
N ALA A 209 -0.32 4.97 0.43
CA ALA A 209 -0.04 5.89 -0.68
C ALA A 209 1.16 6.83 -0.41
N ASP A 210 1.55 6.99 0.84
CA ASP A 210 2.69 7.80 1.28
C ASP A 210 4.05 7.06 1.20
N CYS A 211 4.04 5.79 0.82
CA CYS A 211 5.24 4.98 0.69
C CYS A 211 6.07 5.36 -0.55
N ASN A 212 7.38 5.11 -0.45
CA ASN A 212 8.29 5.13 -1.60
C ASN A 212 8.12 3.81 -2.39
N PRO A 213 7.65 3.85 -3.65
CA PRO A 213 7.34 2.63 -4.40
C PRO A 213 8.56 1.73 -4.62
N TYR A 214 9.77 2.29 -4.75
CA TYR A 214 10.99 1.49 -4.89
C TYR A 214 11.26 0.64 -3.66
N LEU A 215 11.18 1.25 -2.48
CA LEU A 215 11.41 0.56 -1.22
C LEU A 215 10.28 -0.45 -0.93
N THR A 216 9.04 -0.08 -1.23
CA THR A 216 7.89 -0.98 -1.11
C THR A 216 8.04 -2.21 -1.99
N VAL A 217 8.41 -2.04 -3.25
CA VAL A 217 8.62 -3.19 -4.13
C VAL A 217 9.84 -4.00 -3.72
N ALA A 218 10.94 -3.37 -3.30
CA ALA A 218 12.11 -4.07 -2.79
C ALA A 218 11.78 -4.94 -1.57
N ILE A 219 10.97 -4.45 -0.62
CA ILE A 219 10.58 -5.24 0.56
C ILE A 219 9.59 -6.37 0.20
N ILE A 220 8.68 -6.16 -0.75
CA ILE A 220 7.82 -7.24 -1.27
C ILE A 220 8.68 -8.33 -1.94
N LEU A 221 9.63 -7.96 -2.80
CA LEU A 221 10.55 -8.92 -3.43
C LEU A 221 11.42 -9.64 -2.39
N THR A 222 11.82 -8.96 -1.32
CA THR A 222 12.53 -9.57 -0.18
C THR A 222 11.67 -10.64 0.50
N GLY A 223 10.39 -10.36 0.75
CA GLY A 223 9.39 -11.32 1.25
C GLY A 223 9.23 -12.56 0.37
N LEU A 224 9.15 -12.34 -0.95
CA LEU A 224 9.09 -13.43 -1.92
C LEU A 224 10.33 -14.30 -1.88
N LEU A 225 11.51 -13.68 -1.91
CA LEU A 225 12.78 -14.39 -1.85
C LEU A 225 12.92 -15.19 -0.56
N TYR A 226 12.48 -14.63 0.58
CA TYR A 226 12.48 -15.31 1.86
C TYR A 226 11.63 -16.59 1.82
N GLY A 227 10.39 -16.50 1.34
CA GLY A 227 9.48 -17.64 1.27
C GLY A 227 9.90 -18.72 0.28
N LEU A 228 10.53 -18.33 -0.84
CA LEU A 228 10.99 -19.28 -1.86
C LEU A 228 12.29 -20.00 -1.45
N ASN A 229 13.15 -19.36 -0.66
CA ASN A 229 14.47 -19.91 -0.29
C ASN A 229 14.48 -20.66 1.06
N HIS A 230 13.41 -20.57 1.86
CA HIS A 230 13.35 -21.23 3.16
C HIS A 230 12.24 -22.29 3.21
N SER A 231 12.50 -23.36 3.94
CA SER A 231 11.50 -24.38 4.25
C SER A 231 10.61 -23.91 5.40
N LEU A 232 9.67 -23.03 5.09
CA LEU A 232 8.71 -22.49 6.04
C LEU A 232 7.44 -23.35 6.09
N GLU A 233 6.80 -23.39 7.25
CA GLU A 233 5.46 -23.95 7.38
C GLU A 233 4.45 -23.04 6.65
N ILE A 234 3.68 -23.63 5.73
CA ILE A 234 2.72 -22.87 4.92
C ILE A 234 1.65 -22.25 5.81
N LYS A 235 1.51 -20.92 5.75
CA LYS A 235 0.51 -20.20 6.56
C LYS A 235 -0.89 -20.55 6.07
N LYS A 236 -1.77 -20.92 7.02
CA LYS A 236 -3.18 -21.18 6.75
C LYS A 236 -3.90 -19.90 6.28
N PRO A 237 -4.84 -19.99 5.32
CA PRO A 237 -5.66 -18.85 4.92
C PRO A 237 -6.55 -18.37 6.08
N SER A 238 -6.93 -17.09 6.05
CA SER A 238 -7.58 -16.41 7.18
C SER A 238 -8.97 -16.94 7.56
N HIS A 239 -9.64 -17.67 6.66
CA HIS A 239 -10.96 -18.25 6.94
C HIS A 239 -10.88 -19.57 7.72
N LEU A 240 -9.69 -20.18 7.84
CA LEU A 240 -9.51 -21.38 8.64
C LEU A 240 -9.20 -21.03 10.09
N LEU A 241 -9.60 -21.92 10.99
CA LEU A 241 -9.29 -21.79 12.42
C LEU A 241 -7.77 -21.80 12.63
N LYS A 242 -7.30 -20.82 13.39
CA LYS A 242 -5.91 -20.67 13.83
C LYS A 242 -5.83 -20.79 15.34
N TYR A 243 -4.72 -21.32 15.85
CA TYR A 243 -4.43 -21.19 17.27
C TYR A 243 -4.04 -19.74 17.58
N PRO A 244 -4.21 -19.25 18.82
CA PRO A 244 -3.83 -17.88 19.19
C PRO A 244 -2.40 -17.50 18.78
N ASP A 245 -1.45 -18.43 18.92
CA ASP A 245 -0.03 -18.22 18.59
C ASP A 245 0.27 -18.23 17.08
N ASP A 246 -0.67 -18.69 16.23
CA ASP A 246 -0.52 -18.68 14.76
C ASP A 246 -0.86 -17.31 14.15
N HIS A 247 -1.44 -16.39 14.93
CA HIS A 247 -1.77 -15.04 14.47
C HIS A 247 -0.51 -14.16 14.47
N ILE A 248 -0.22 -13.54 13.33
CA ILE A 248 0.93 -12.65 13.17
C ILE A 248 0.41 -11.22 13.06
N PHE A 249 0.39 -10.49 14.18
CA PHE A 249 -0.10 -9.12 14.21
C PHE A 249 0.93 -8.12 13.65
N LEU A 250 0.43 -7.07 13.00
CA LEU A 250 1.25 -5.97 12.51
C LEU A 250 1.54 -4.97 13.64
N PRO A 251 2.75 -4.37 13.69
CA PRO A 251 3.03 -3.23 14.53
C PRO A 251 1.98 -2.13 14.38
N HIS A 252 1.42 -1.70 15.52
CA HIS A 252 0.37 -0.68 15.57
C HIS A 252 0.92 0.75 15.77
N ASN A 253 2.24 0.90 15.88
CA ASN A 253 2.92 2.18 15.97
C ASN A 253 4.29 2.15 15.24
N GLN A 254 4.80 3.34 14.92
CA GLN A 254 6.03 3.51 14.13
C GLN A 254 7.28 3.02 14.87
N LEU A 255 7.38 3.21 16.18
CA LEU A 255 8.57 2.84 16.95
C LEU A 255 8.78 1.32 16.98
N ASP A 256 7.71 0.56 17.20
CA ASP A 256 7.74 -0.90 17.17
C ASP A 256 8.13 -1.42 15.79
N ALA A 257 7.56 -0.84 14.72
CA ALA A 257 7.89 -1.20 13.36
C ALA A 257 9.37 -0.92 13.03
N LEU A 258 9.89 0.24 13.44
CA LEU A 258 11.30 0.59 13.27
C LEU A 258 12.21 -0.36 14.03
N ASN A 259 11.85 -0.73 15.26
CA ASN A 259 12.62 -1.66 16.07
C ASN A 259 12.68 -3.05 15.41
N GLN A 260 11.56 -3.57 14.92
CA GLN A 260 11.54 -4.85 14.22
C GLN A 260 12.34 -4.79 12.91
N PHE A 261 12.15 -3.75 12.09
CA PHE A 261 12.87 -3.56 10.83
C PHE A 261 14.39 -3.52 11.03
N LYS A 262 14.86 -2.71 11.97
CA LYS A 262 16.30 -2.55 12.23
C LYS A 262 16.97 -3.86 12.64
N HIS A 263 16.29 -4.70 13.42
CA HIS A 263 16.89 -5.91 13.99
C HIS A 263 16.61 -7.19 13.20
N HIS A 264 15.79 -7.14 12.13
CA HIS A 264 15.44 -8.35 11.38
C HIS A 264 16.60 -8.84 10.50
N PRO A 265 17.19 -10.03 10.76
CA PRO A 265 18.42 -10.46 10.10
C PRO A 265 18.31 -10.59 8.58
N PHE A 266 17.19 -11.12 8.08
CA PHE A 266 16.99 -11.30 6.64
C PHE A 266 16.81 -9.97 5.90
N ILE A 267 16.19 -8.98 6.55
CA ILE A 267 16.00 -7.64 5.95
C ILE A 267 17.35 -6.93 5.89
N GLN A 268 18.13 -6.96 6.99
CA GLN A 268 19.50 -6.42 6.99
C GLN A 268 20.38 -7.06 5.90
N LYS A 269 20.28 -8.38 5.73
CA LYS A 269 21.03 -9.10 4.68
C LYS A 269 20.63 -8.65 3.28
N THR A 270 19.34 -8.39 3.03
CA THR A 270 18.82 -8.14 1.68
C THR A 270 18.89 -6.67 1.29
N LEU A 271 18.53 -5.76 2.20
CA LEU A 271 18.55 -4.31 1.95
C LEU A 271 19.87 -3.65 2.34
N GLY A 272 20.72 -4.34 3.11
CA GLY A 272 21.96 -3.81 3.65
C GLY A 272 21.80 -3.26 5.06
N LYS A 273 22.75 -3.60 5.94
CA LYS A 273 22.76 -3.17 7.34
C LYS A 273 22.81 -1.64 7.47
N ASP A 274 23.69 -1.00 6.71
CA ASP A 274 23.86 0.47 6.73
C ASP A 274 22.59 1.20 6.30
N PHE A 275 21.88 0.68 5.28
CA PHE A 275 20.58 1.21 4.88
C PHE A 275 19.56 1.08 6.01
N CYS A 276 19.49 -0.09 6.67
CA CYS A 276 18.54 -0.31 7.76
C CYS A 276 18.80 0.64 8.94
N GLU A 277 20.07 0.86 9.28
CA GLU A 277 20.48 1.79 10.33
C GLU A 277 20.16 3.25 9.98
N LEU A 278 20.45 3.68 8.75
CA LEU A 278 20.14 5.02 8.28
C LEU A 278 18.63 5.26 8.25
N TRP A 279 17.85 4.34 7.69
CA TRP A 279 16.39 4.44 7.63
C TRP A 279 15.79 4.56 9.03
N HIS A 280 16.21 3.69 9.95
CA HIS A 280 15.78 3.73 11.34
C HIS A 280 16.09 5.10 11.97
N THR A 281 17.32 5.59 11.81
CA THR A 281 17.79 6.85 12.42
C THR A 281 16.98 8.05 11.92
N LEU A 282 16.76 8.15 10.60
CA LEU A 282 15.97 9.23 10.00
C LEU A 282 14.51 9.19 10.47
N LYS A 283 13.87 8.02 10.44
CA LYS A 283 12.47 7.89 10.86
C LYS A 283 12.28 8.10 12.36
N LEU A 284 13.26 7.74 13.18
CA LEU A 284 13.24 8.07 14.61
C LEU A 284 13.36 9.58 14.85
N ALA A 285 14.21 10.27 14.11
CA ALA A 285 14.34 11.73 14.20
C ALA A 285 13.05 12.45 13.76
N GLU A 286 12.43 12.00 12.66
CA GLU A 286 11.10 12.48 12.24
C GLU A 286 10.05 12.25 13.33
N HIS A 287 10.04 11.05 13.94
CA HIS A 287 9.12 10.73 15.02
C HIS A 287 9.28 11.70 16.20
N GLN A 288 10.51 11.91 16.66
CA GLN A 288 10.83 12.83 17.75
C GLN A 288 10.41 14.28 17.43
N CYS A 289 10.62 14.74 16.19
CA CYS A 289 10.20 16.07 15.76
C CYS A 289 8.68 16.28 15.88
N ILE A 290 7.88 15.25 15.58
CA ILE A 290 6.42 15.32 15.71
C ILE A 290 6.00 15.15 17.18
N TYR A 291 6.56 14.17 17.88
CA TYR A 291 6.23 13.88 19.27
C TYR A 291 6.52 15.06 20.21
N ASN A 292 7.57 15.83 19.93
CA ASN A 292 7.94 17.01 20.71
C ASN A 292 7.05 18.25 20.45
N LYS A 293 6.02 18.14 19.59
CA LYS A 293 5.04 19.22 19.38
C LYS A 293 3.85 19.02 20.31
N MET A 294 3.66 19.95 21.25
CA MET A 294 2.46 20.00 22.06
C MET A 294 1.22 20.25 21.20
N THR A 295 0.27 19.33 21.28
CA THR A 295 -1.07 19.46 20.73
C THR A 295 -1.90 20.49 21.49
N LEU A 296 -3.00 20.96 20.88
CA LEU A 296 -3.94 21.85 21.56
C LEU A 296 -4.58 21.15 22.77
N SER A 297 -4.87 19.86 22.67
CA SER A 297 -5.41 19.05 23.76
C SER A 297 -4.45 19.03 24.95
N GLU A 298 -3.14 18.81 24.73
CA GLU A 298 -2.13 18.84 25.79
C GLU A 298 -2.03 20.21 26.47
N LYS A 299 -2.10 21.30 25.69
CA LYS A 299 -2.11 22.66 26.25
C LYS A 299 -3.34 22.94 27.11
N ASN A 300 -4.45 22.27 26.84
CA ASN A 300 -5.72 22.44 27.56
C ASN A 300 -5.86 21.52 28.78
N TRP A 301 -4.86 20.69 29.11
CA TRP A 301 -4.94 19.79 30.26
C TRP A 301 -4.94 20.53 31.61
N ASP A 302 -4.41 21.75 31.66
CA ASP A 302 -4.50 22.68 32.82
C ASP A 302 -4.25 21.98 34.17
N ILE A 303 -3.23 21.12 34.21
CA ILE A 303 -2.73 20.39 35.39
C ILE A 303 -1.48 21.10 35.92
#